data_AF-A0AAV5Q1I6-F1
#
_entry.id   AF-A0AAV5Q1I6-F1
#
_cell.length_a   1.000
_cell.length_b   1.000
_cell.length_c   1.000
_cell.angle_alpha   90.00
_cell.angle_beta   90.00
_cell.angle_gamma   90.00
#
_symmetry.space_group_name_H-M   'P 1'
#
loop_
_entity.id
_entity.type
_entity.pdbx_description
1 polymer ?
#
loop_
_entity_poly.entity_id
_entity_poly.type
_entity_poly.pdbx_seq_one_letter_code
_entity_poly.pdbx_strand_id
1 'polypeptide(L)'
;MASQNQPERDTSLPNTLLAKLSESSHPIALLCYLFFRVAPLLIYLFGLLFTSNYILFFITIILLLAADFWNVKNISGRLLVGLRWWNENNELGQTIWVFENADPDRYINPIDSYVFWLFSYLTPALWIIFGILALLKFQFVSLILVVIAITLTMTNTIAYTKCDKFGKANNIASSVFSSVGGGLLQRFNPFSRFF
;
A
#
# COMPACT_ATOMS: atom_id res chain seq x y z
N MET A 1 14.19 -54.32 13.63
CA MET A 1 13.19 -53.31 14.04
C MET A 1 13.73 -51.97 13.59
N ALA A 2 13.63 -51.60 12.31
CA ALA A 2 12.43 -51.22 11.56
C ALA A 2 11.83 -49.89 12.04
N SER A 3 12.01 -48.88 11.19
CA SER A 3 11.28 -47.60 11.09
C SER A 3 11.54 -46.59 12.22
N GLN A 4 11.92 -45.34 11.95
CA GLN A 4 11.20 -44.45 11.03
C GLN A 4 12.14 -43.34 10.51
N ASN A 5 12.56 -43.46 9.24
CA ASN A 5 12.86 -42.29 8.42
C ASN A 5 11.52 -41.58 8.21
N GLN A 6 11.34 -40.38 8.76
CA GLN A 6 10.31 -39.49 8.26
C GLN A 6 10.90 -38.72 7.09
N PRO A 7 10.38 -38.89 5.85
CA PRO A 7 10.71 -37.96 4.79
C PRO A 7 10.08 -36.62 5.16
N GLU A 8 10.90 -35.58 5.30
CA GLU A 8 10.41 -34.20 5.23
C GLU A 8 9.64 -34.09 3.92
N ARG A 9 8.32 -33.92 4.05
CA ARG A 9 7.45 -33.72 2.91
C ARG A 9 7.72 -32.30 2.43
N ASP A 10 8.71 -32.14 1.56
CA ASP A 10 8.79 -31.05 0.62
C ASP A 10 7.56 -31.15 -0.29
N THR A 11 6.41 -30.69 0.20
CA THR A 11 5.31 -30.30 -0.68
C THR A 11 5.75 -29.01 -1.33
N SER A 12 6.59 -29.13 -2.36
CA SER A 12 6.79 -28.11 -3.37
C SER A 12 5.45 -27.90 -4.08
N LEU A 13 4.55 -27.17 -3.43
CA LEU A 13 3.40 -26.58 -4.09
C LEU A 13 3.96 -25.82 -5.30
N PRO A 14 3.36 -25.97 -6.49
CA PRO A 14 3.86 -25.28 -7.66
C PRO A 14 4.02 -23.80 -7.31
N ASN A 15 5.17 -23.22 -7.66
CA ASN A 15 5.49 -21.80 -7.53
C ASN A 15 4.60 -20.94 -8.45
N THR A 16 3.30 -21.20 -8.48
CA THR A 16 2.32 -20.40 -9.17
C THR A 16 2.04 -19.18 -8.32
N LEU A 17 1.96 -18.00 -8.97
CA LEU A 17 1.62 -16.75 -8.30
C LEU A 17 0.33 -16.88 -7.47
N LEU A 18 -0.60 -17.73 -7.90
CA LEU A 18 -1.82 -18.06 -7.17
C LEU A 18 -1.58 -18.79 -5.83
N ALA A 19 -0.59 -19.68 -5.75
CA ALA A 19 -0.23 -20.33 -4.49
C ALA A 19 0.37 -19.33 -3.50
N LYS A 20 1.21 -18.40 -3.98
CA LYS A 20 1.72 -17.28 -3.17
C LYS A 20 0.62 -16.30 -2.74
N LEU A 21 -0.36 -16.05 -3.60
CA LEU A 21 -1.52 -15.22 -3.26
C LEU A 21 -2.46 -15.91 -2.26
N SER A 22 -2.52 -17.25 -2.25
CA SER A 22 -3.30 -18.02 -1.27
C SER A 22 -2.69 -18.04 0.14
N GLU A 23 -1.41 -17.69 0.26
CA GLU A 23 -0.71 -17.52 1.54
C GLU A 23 -0.99 -16.14 2.18
N SER A 24 -1.79 -15.28 1.51
CA SER A 24 -2.25 -13.98 2.03
C SER A 24 -3.06 -14.14 3.32
N SER A 25 -2.86 -13.23 4.27
CA SER A 25 -3.65 -13.23 5.52
C SER A 25 -5.07 -12.72 5.32
N HIS A 26 -5.30 -11.95 4.24
CA HIS A 26 -6.61 -11.41 3.89
C HIS A 26 -6.87 -11.55 2.38
N PRO A 27 -7.12 -12.78 1.87
CA PRO A 27 -7.17 -13.06 0.44
C PRO A 27 -8.28 -12.28 -0.30
N ILE A 28 -9.43 -12.07 0.36
CA ILE A 28 -10.54 -11.29 -0.21
C ILE A 28 -10.17 -9.80 -0.34
N ALA A 29 -9.50 -9.24 0.67
CA ALA A 29 -9.09 -7.84 0.65
C ALA A 29 -8.02 -7.59 -0.42
N LEU A 30 -7.07 -8.53 -0.57
CA LEU A 30 -6.05 -8.46 -1.59
C LEU A 30 -6.65 -8.57 -3.00
N LEU A 31 -7.58 -9.49 -3.22
CA LEU A 31 -8.27 -9.62 -4.50
C LEU A 31 -9.04 -8.35 -4.85
N CYS A 32 -9.79 -7.81 -3.88
CA CYS A 32 -10.52 -6.55 -4.03
C CYS A 32 -9.57 -5.39 -4.39
N TYR A 33 -8.44 -5.27 -3.69
CA TYR A 33 -7.39 -4.31 -4.00
C TYR A 33 -6.88 -4.43 -5.43
N LEU A 34 -6.49 -5.64 -5.86
CA LEU A 34 -6.01 -5.87 -7.22
C LEU A 34 -7.06 -5.59 -8.29
N PHE A 35 -8.31 -5.97 -8.03
CA PHE A 35 -9.43 -5.69 -8.93
C PHE A 35 -9.58 -4.18 -9.16
N PHE A 36 -9.65 -3.38 -8.11
CA PHE A 36 -9.80 -1.93 -8.24
C PHE A 36 -8.58 -1.23 -8.83
N ARG A 37 -7.38 -1.80 -8.67
CA ARG A 37 -6.16 -1.30 -9.34
C ARG A 37 -6.14 -1.56 -10.84
N VAL A 38 -6.56 -2.74 -11.26
CA VAL A 38 -6.46 -3.20 -12.66
C VAL A 38 -7.68 -2.81 -13.49
N ALA A 39 -8.88 -2.80 -12.90
CA ALA A 39 -10.13 -2.49 -13.60
C ALA A 39 -10.11 -1.16 -14.37
N PRO A 40 -9.73 0.00 -13.80
CA PRO A 40 -9.75 1.25 -14.54
C PRO A 40 -8.69 1.29 -15.67
N LEU A 41 -7.57 0.58 -15.52
CA LEU A 41 -6.57 0.44 -16.59
C LEU A 41 -7.10 -0.39 -17.76
N LEU A 42 -7.77 -1.51 -17.47
CA LEU A 42 -8.37 -2.35 -18.50
C LEU A 42 -9.50 -1.62 -19.22
N ILE A 43 -10.40 -0.96 -18.48
CA ILE A 43 -11.48 -0.19 -19.11
C ILE A 43 -10.92 0.94 -19.95
N TYR A 44 -9.86 1.63 -19.51
CA TYR A 44 -9.19 2.64 -20.34
C TYR A 44 -8.67 2.05 -21.66
N LEU A 45 -7.98 0.91 -21.60
CA LEU A 45 -7.46 0.22 -22.79
C LEU A 45 -8.57 -0.23 -23.74
N PHE A 46 -9.63 -0.87 -23.22
CA PHE A 46 -10.76 -1.34 -24.03
C PHE A 46 -11.59 -0.18 -24.57
N GLY A 47 -11.77 0.89 -23.81
CA GLY A 47 -12.51 2.06 -24.26
C GLY A 47 -11.82 2.81 -25.39
N LEU A 48 -10.48 2.81 -25.43
CA LEU A 48 -9.72 3.32 -26.58
C LEU A 48 -9.92 2.51 -27.87
N LEU A 49 -10.27 1.22 -27.75
CA LEU A 49 -10.38 0.30 -28.90
C LEU A 49 -11.82 0.09 -29.37
N PHE A 50 -12.80 0.08 -28.46
CA PHE A 50 -14.14 -0.44 -28.74
C PHE A 50 -15.30 0.53 -28.46
N THR A 51 -15.07 1.64 -27.74
CA THR A 51 -16.18 2.50 -27.27
C THR A 51 -16.32 3.78 -28.11
N SER A 52 -17.50 4.00 -28.67
CA SER A 52 -17.86 5.26 -29.33
C SER A 52 -18.50 6.29 -28.37
N ASN A 53 -19.08 5.84 -27.26
CA ASN A 53 -19.74 6.69 -26.25
C ASN A 53 -18.74 7.27 -25.25
N TYR A 54 -18.14 8.41 -25.60
CA TYR A 54 -17.08 9.04 -24.80
C TYR A 54 -17.52 9.42 -23.38
N ILE A 55 -18.76 9.90 -23.20
CA ILE A 55 -19.27 10.38 -21.91
C ILE A 55 -19.39 9.23 -20.90
N LEU A 56 -19.99 8.10 -21.30
CA LEU A 56 -20.13 6.93 -20.44
C LEU A 56 -18.77 6.33 -20.07
N PHE A 57 -17.85 6.27 -21.05
CA PHE A 57 -16.48 5.84 -20.83
C PHE A 57 -15.78 6.68 -19.75
N PHE A 58 -15.85 7.99 -19.87
CA PHE A 58 -15.24 8.93 -18.93
C PHE A 58 -15.81 8.78 -17.51
N ILE A 59 -17.14 8.77 -17.37
CA ILE A 59 -17.82 8.63 -16.08
C ILE A 59 -17.45 7.29 -15.41
N THR A 60 -17.45 6.19 -16.18
CA THR A 60 -17.13 4.85 -15.66
C THR A 60 -15.72 4.81 -15.07
N ILE A 61 -14.74 5.40 -15.74
CA ILE A 61 -13.36 5.42 -15.23
C ILE A 61 -13.23 6.27 -13.98
N ILE A 62 -13.85 7.45 -13.93
CA ILE A 62 -13.81 8.29 -12.73
C ILE A 62 -14.42 7.57 -11.53
N LEU A 63 -15.55 6.90 -11.71
CA LEU A 63 -16.19 6.13 -10.63
C LEU A 63 -15.28 5.00 -10.14
N LEU A 64 -14.61 4.28 -11.05
CA LEU A 64 -13.66 3.23 -10.66
C LEU A 64 -12.42 3.79 -9.96
N LEU A 65 -11.88 4.92 -10.41
CA LEU A 65 -10.75 5.59 -9.75
C LEU A 65 -11.12 6.10 -8.35
N ALA A 66 -12.35 6.62 -8.18
CA ALA A 66 -12.85 7.04 -6.89
C ALA A 66 -13.06 5.84 -5.95
N ALA A 67 -13.62 4.73 -6.46
CA ALA A 67 -13.78 3.48 -5.73
C ALA A 67 -12.41 2.88 -5.33
N ASP A 68 -11.43 2.88 -6.23
CA ASP A 68 -10.05 2.48 -5.95
C ASP A 68 -9.45 3.37 -4.86
N PHE A 69 -9.55 4.68 -5.00
CA PHE A 69 -9.04 5.64 -4.02
C PHE A 69 -9.63 5.37 -2.62
N TRP A 70 -10.95 5.16 -2.53
CA TRP A 70 -11.63 4.87 -1.28
C TRP A 70 -11.25 3.50 -0.70
N ASN A 71 -11.18 2.46 -1.54
CA ASN A 71 -10.83 1.11 -1.11
C ASN A 71 -9.40 1.05 -0.57
N VAL A 72 -8.46 1.70 -1.26
CA VAL A 72 -7.07 1.80 -0.83
C VAL A 72 -6.98 2.52 0.51
N LYS A 73 -7.64 3.68 0.62
CA LYS A 73 -7.62 4.51 1.83
C LYS A 73 -8.23 3.82 3.06
N ASN A 74 -9.36 3.14 2.90
CA ASN A 74 -10.17 2.68 4.03
C ASN A 74 -10.04 1.19 4.35
N ILE A 75 -9.77 0.35 3.36
CA ILE A 75 -9.76 -1.11 3.51
C ILE A 75 -8.34 -1.64 3.35
N SER A 76 -7.76 -1.45 2.16
CA SER A 76 -6.51 -2.12 1.77
C SER A 76 -5.33 -1.65 2.62
N GLY A 77 -5.21 -0.34 2.89
CA GLY A 77 -4.15 0.19 3.74
C GLY A 77 -4.19 -0.38 5.18
N ARG A 78 -5.38 -0.54 5.76
CA ARG A 78 -5.54 -1.06 7.12
C ARG A 78 -5.29 -2.57 7.20
N LEU A 79 -5.79 -3.32 6.23
CA LEU A 79 -5.72 -4.78 6.25
C LEU A 79 -4.36 -5.29 5.79
N LEU A 80 -3.85 -4.82 4.65
CA LEU A 80 -2.65 -5.37 4.00
C LEU A 80 -1.34 -4.89 4.62
N VAL A 81 -1.26 -3.60 4.97
CA VAL A 81 -0.03 -2.99 5.53
C VAL A 81 -0.21 -2.44 6.94
N GLY A 82 -1.43 -2.38 7.46
CA GLY A 82 -1.68 -1.86 8.81
C GLY A 82 -1.46 -0.35 8.96
N LEU A 83 -1.41 0.39 7.85
CA LEU A 83 -1.17 1.82 7.86
C LEU A 83 -2.48 2.58 7.75
N ARG A 84 -2.56 3.73 8.42
CA ARG A 84 -3.70 4.64 8.32
C ARG A 84 -3.23 6.08 8.25
N TRP A 85 -3.97 6.90 7.50
CA TRP A 85 -3.73 8.32 7.40
C TRP A 85 -5.05 9.10 7.29
N TRP A 86 -5.10 10.27 7.90
CA TRP A 86 -6.20 11.22 7.74
C TRP A 86 -5.66 12.66 7.84
N ASN A 87 -6.53 13.60 7.50
CA ASN A 87 -6.26 15.02 7.66
C ASN A 87 -7.02 15.51 8.89
N GLU A 88 -6.35 16.25 9.75
CA GLU A 88 -6.93 16.91 10.92
C GLU A 88 -6.64 18.40 10.84
N ASN A 89 -7.54 19.22 11.38
CA ASN A 89 -7.37 20.66 11.43
C ASN A 89 -6.86 21.03 12.82
N ASN A 90 -5.70 21.67 12.88
CA ASN A 90 -5.17 22.18 14.13
C ASN A 90 -6.03 23.36 14.64
N GLU A 91 -5.86 23.76 15.90
CA GLU A 91 -6.51 24.92 16.54
C GLU A 91 -6.25 26.23 15.77
N LEU A 92 -5.13 26.28 15.03
CA LEU A 92 -4.75 27.39 14.15
C LEU A 92 -5.39 27.31 12.74
N GLY A 93 -6.29 26.36 12.49
CA GLY A 93 -6.95 26.13 11.20
C GLY A 93 -6.09 25.46 10.12
N GLN A 94 -4.86 25.05 10.45
CA GLN A 94 -3.94 24.41 9.51
C GLN A 94 -4.25 22.92 9.34
N THR A 95 -4.29 22.42 8.10
CA THR A 95 -4.49 21.00 7.79
C THR A 95 -3.20 20.21 8.03
N ILE A 96 -3.18 19.37 9.06
CA ILE A 96 -2.09 18.45 9.37
C ILE A 96 -2.43 17.04 8.89
N TRP A 97 -1.40 16.34 8.40
CA TRP A 97 -1.52 14.94 8.00
C TRP A 97 -1.11 14.05 9.17
N VAL A 98 -2.06 13.29 9.69
CA VAL A 98 -1.82 12.36 10.80
C VAL A 98 -1.63 10.96 10.25
N PHE A 99 -0.59 10.28 10.73
CA PHE A 99 -0.17 8.97 10.26
C PHE A 99 -0.13 7.99 11.43
N GLU A 100 -0.87 6.89 11.32
CA GLU A 100 -0.86 5.78 12.27
C GLU A 100 -0.22 4.56 11.62
N ASN A 101 0.62 3.88 12.38
CA ASN A 101 1.14 2.56 12.04
C ASN A 101 0.47 1.51 12.92
N ALA A 102 0.37 0.27 12.43
CA ALA A 102 -0.11 -0.83 13.25
C ALA A 102 0.82 -1.08 14.43
N ASP A 103 0.24 -1.67 15.49
CA ASP A 103 0.96 -2.15 16.66
C ASP A 103 2.18 -3.00 16.23
N PRO A 104 3.40 -2.76 16.77
CA PRO A 104 4.58 -3.55 16.45
C PRO A 104 4.39 -5.08 16.59
N ASP A 105 3.50 -5.51 17.49
CA ASP A 105 3.23 -6.93 17.73
C ASP A 105 2.25 -7.55 16.72
N ARG A 106 1.63 -6.73 15.85
CA ARG A 106 0.75 -7.24 14.79
C ARG A 106 1.59 -7.88 13.69
N TYR A 107 1.38 -9.19 13.48
CA TYR A 107 1.96 -9.88 12.33
C TYR A 107 1.40 -9.32 11.01
N ILE A 108 2.28 -8.77 10.19
CA ILE A 108 1.98 -8.30 8.83
C ILE A 108 2.57 -9.30 7.84
N ASN A 109 1.72 -9.84 6.98
CA ASN A 109 2.15 -10.78 5.97
C ASN A 109 3.08 -10.10 4.95
N PRO A 110 4.30 -10.62 4.72
CA PRO A 110 5.25 -10.01 3.79
C PRO A 110 4.73 -9.99 2.34
N ILE A 111 3.90 -10.96 1.95
CA ILE A 111 3.33 -11.05 0.60
C ILE A 111 2.31 -9.93 0.39
N ASP A 112 1.41 -9.72 1.36
CA ASP A 112 0.38 -8.68 1.30
C ASP A 112 1.00 -7.28 1.23
N SER A 113 2.03 -7.05 2.04
CA SER A 113 2.81 -5.81 2.02
C SER A 113 3.51 -5.62 0.68
N TYR A 114 4.21 -6.64 0.17
CA TYR A 114 4.90 -6.56 -1.12
C TYR A 114 3.95 -6.22 -2.27
N VAL A 115 2.82 -6.94 -2.39
CA VAL A 115 1.83 -6.70 -3.44
C VAL A 115 1.24 -5.30 -3.33
N PHE A 116 0.93 -4.85 -2.11
CA PHE A 116 0.41 -3.50 -1.88
C PHE A 116 1.38 -2.42 -2.36
N TRP A 117 2.67 -2.53 -2.03
CA TRP A 117 3.66 -1.55 -2.47
C TRP A 117 3.90 -1.62 -3.97
N LEU A 118 4.04 -2.82 -4.52
CA LEU A 118 4.24 -3.04 -5.95
C LEU A 118 3.15 -2.35 -6.78
N PHE A 119 1.87 -2.63 -6.51
CA PHE A 119 0.76 -2.08 -7.29
C PHE A 119 0.53 -0.59 -7.02
N SER A 120 0.86 -0.10 -5.82
CA SER A 120 0.76 1.33 -5.52
C SER A 120 1.73 2.17 -6.35
N TYR A 121 2.92 1.66 -6.67
CA TYR A 121 3.86 2.34 -7.58
C TYR A 121 3.63 1.98 -9.06
N LEU A 122 3.22 0.75 -9.36
CA LEU A 122 2.99 0.29 -10.73
C LEU A 122 1.82 1.03 -11.40
N THR A 123 0.71 1.21 -10.68
CA THR A 123 -0.50 1.84 -11.23
C THR A 123 -0.26 3.26 -11.74
N PRO A 124 0.32 4.21 -10.96
CA PRO A 124 0.63 5.54 -11.48
C PRO A 124 1.66 5.51 -12.62
N ALA A 125 2.63 4.59 -12.61
CA ALA A 125 3.57 4.43 -13.71
C ALA A 125 2.87 4.05 -15.02
N LEU A 126 1.92 3.11 -14.98
CA LEU A 126 1.09 2.74 -16.13
C LEU A 126 0.22 3.90 -16.63
N TRP A 127 -0.36 4.68 -15.72
CA TRP A 127 -1.10 5.89 -16.10
C TRP A 127 -0.22 6.95 -16.76
N ILE A 128 1.03 7.13 -16.32
CA ILE A 128 1.99 8.03 -16.97
C ILE A 128 2.28 7.56 -18.41
N ILE A 129 2.48 6.26 -18.62
CA ILE A 129 2.67 5.69 -19.96
C ILE A 129 1.45 5.98 -20.84
N PHE A 130 0.23 5.77 -20.34
CA PHE A 130 -1.00 6.13 -21.06
C PHE A 130 -1.11 7.63 -21.33
N GLY A 131 -0.66 8.48 -20.41
CA GLY A 131 -0.59 9.93 -20.59
C GLY A 131 0.32 10.33 -21.75
N ILE A 132 1.49 9.72 -21.86
CA ILE A 132 2.42 9.96 -22.98
C ILE A 132 1.77 9.53 -24.31
N LEU A 133 1.12 8.37 -24.35
CA LEU A 133 0.42 7.91 -25.55
C LEU A 133 -0.76 8.83 -25.94
N ALA A 134 -1.53 9.31 -24.96
CA ALA A 134 -2.61 10.25 -25.17
C ALA A 134 -2.12 11.62 -25.66
N LEU A 135 -0.95 12.07 -25.17
CA LEU A 135 -0.29 13.30 -25.61
C LEU A 135 0.12 13.19 -27.09
N LEU A 136 0.76 12.08 -27.48
CA LEU A 136 1.14 11.83 -28.87
C LEU A 136 -0.06 11.75 -29.82
N LYS A 137 -1.21 11.27 -29.33
CA LYS A 137 -2.47 11.24 -30.07
C LYS A 137 -3.27 12.55 -30.04
N PHE A 138 -2.76 13.60 -29.40
CA PHE A 138 -3.44 14.90 -29.22
C PHE A 138 -4.87 14.79 -28.66
N GLN A 139 -5.12 13.83 -27.76
CA GLN A 139 -6.42 13.62 -27.13
C GLN A 139 -6.52 14.36 -25.77
N PHE A 140 -6.94 15.63 -25.80
CA PHE A 140 -6.97 16.49 -24.61
C PHE A 140 -7.88 15.98 -23.48
N VAL A 141 -9.03 15.39 -23.80
CA VAL A 141 -9.95 14.92 -22.76
C VAL A 141 -9.43 13.65 -22.07
N SER A 142 -8.75 12.78 -22.82
CA SER A 142 -8.04 11.62 -22.27
C SER A 142 -6.89 12.06 -21.35
N LEU A 143 -6.20 13.16 -21.67
CA LEU A 143 -5.15 13.73 -20.81
C LEU A 143 -5.69 14.19 -19.46
N ILE A 144 -6.84 14.89 -19.44
CA ILE A 144 -7.48 15.32 -18.18
C ILE A 144 -7.79 14.12 -17.29
N LEU A 145 -8.33 13.04 -17.88
CA LEU A 145 -8.61 11.80 -17.17
C LEU A 145 -7.34 11.17 -16.57
N VAL A 146 -6.25 11.13 -17.35
CA VAL A 146 -4.96 10.62 -16.88
C VAL A 146 -4.41 11.46 -15.72
N VAL A 147 -4.51 12.79 -15.79
CA VAL A 147 -4.07 13.67 -14.70
C VAL A 147 -4.85 13.39 -13.40
N ILE A 148 -6.15 13.21 -13.48
CA ILE A 148 -6.99 12.84 -12.32
C ILE A 148 -6.55 11.48 -11.75
N ALA A 149 -6.36 10.48 -12.63
CA ALA A 149 -5.95 9.14 -12.22
C ALA A 149 -4.59 9.14 -11.51
N ILE A 150 -3.62 9.85 -12.07
CA ILE A 150 -2.29 10.03 -11.48
C ILE A 150 -2.40 10.73 -10.12
N THR A 151 -3.18 11.81 -10.01
CA THR A 151 -3.30 12.57 -8.77
C THR A 151 -3.90 11.73 -7.63
N LEU A 152 -4.98 11.01 -7.90
CA LEU A 152 -5.65 10.15 -6.90
C LEU A 152 -4.73 9.00 -6.46
N THR A 153 -4.06 8.34 -7.41
CA THR A 153 -3.18 7.20 -7.11
C THR A 153 -1.88 7.64 -6.41
N MET A 154 -1.28 8.76 -6.81
CA MET A 154 -0.09 9.31 -6.15
C MET A 154 -0.39 9.81 -4.74
N THR A 155 -1.53 10.45 -4.50
CA THR A 155 -1.90 10.96 -3.16
C THR A 155 -1.88 9.84 -2.13
N ASN A 156 -2.54 8.71 -2.44
CA ASN A 156 -2.51 7.53 -1.57
C ASN A 156 -1.08 7.00 -1.39
N THR A 157 -0.34 6.84 -2.48
CA THR A 157 1.02 6.28 -2.45
C THR A 157 1.98 7.10 -1.60
N ILE A 158 1.94 8.43 -1.73
CA ILE A 158 2.76 9.36 -0.94
C ILE A 158 2.36 9.31 0.53
N ALA A 159 1.06 9.29 0.84
CA ALA A 159 0.57 9.21 2.20
C ALA A 159 1.10 7.96 2.92
N TYR A 160 0.92 6.78 2.29
CA TYR A 160 1.39 5.52 2.86
C TYR A 160 2.92 5.46 2.96
N THR A 161 3.64 5.96 1.95
CA THR A 161 5.11 6.04 1.98
C THR A 161 5.59 6.88 3.17
N LYS A 162 4.89 7.98 3.48
CA LYS A 162 5.17 8.78 4.67
C LYS A 162 4.86 8.00 5.95
N CYS A 163 3.69 7.35 6.06
CA CYS A 163 3.35 6.52 7.23
C CYS A 163 4.43 5.48 7.54
N ASP A 164 4.87 4.73 6.52
CA ASP A 164 5.85 3.64 6.67
C ASP A 164 7.21 4.17 7.15
N LYS A 165 7.68 5.28 6.58
CA LYS A 165 8.93 5.92 6.98
C LYS A 165 8.89 6.45 8.42
N PHE A 166 7.79 7.12 8.81
CA PHE A 166 7.61 7.62 10.17
C PHE A 166 7.51 6.48 11.19
N GLY A 167 6.77 5.42 10.86
CA GLY A 167 6.65 4.24 11.71
C GLY A 167 7.98 3.54 11.97
N LYS A 168 8.78 3.32 10.91
CA LYS A 168 10.12 2.72 11.03
C LYS A 168 11.07 3.60 11.85
N ALA A 169 11.06 4.91 11.62
CA ALA A 169 11.88 5.84 12.38
C ALA A 169 11.53 5.84 13.88
N ASN A 170 10.24 5.80 14.22
CA ASN A 170 9.79 5.77 15.62
C ASN A 170 10.20 4.47 16.33
N ASN A 171 10.08 3.32 15.67
CA ASN A 171 10.51 2.03 16.23
C ASN A 171 12.03 1.93 16.43
N ILE A 172 12.82 2.54 15.53
CA ILE A 172 14.27 2.62 15.70
C ILE A 172 14.61 3.57 16.86
N ALA A 173 13.95 4.72 16.97
CA ALA A 173 14.19 5.67 18.05
C ALA A 173 13.87 5.05 19.43
N SER A 174 12.74 4.33 19.56
CA SER A 174 12.37 3.67 20.81
C SER A 174 13.32 2.54 21.20
N SER A 175 13.75 1.70 20.24
CA SER A 175 14.73 0.64 20.49
C SER A 175 16.11 1.18 20.85
N VAL A 176 16.60 2.22 20.19
CA VAL A 176 17.86 2.93 20.56
C VAL A 176 17.73 3.58 21.94
N PHE A 177 16.62 4.24 22.24
CA PHE A 177 16.41 4.85 23.55
C PHE A 177 16.34 3.81 24.66
N SER A 178 15.70 2.66 24.45
CA SER A 178 15.66 1.57 25.44
C SER A 178 17.05 0.94 25.68
N SER A 179 17.83 0.74 24.61
CA SER A 179 19.15 0.12 24.69
C SER A 179 20.22 1.06 25.24
N VAL A 180 20.17 2.35 24.90
CA VAL A 180 21.09 3.38 25.42
C VAL A 180 20.63 3.88 26.79
N GLY A 181 19.34 4.10 27.00
CA GLY A 181 18.77 4.57 28.27
C GLY A 181 18.91 3.56 29.41
N GLY A 182 18.71 2.27 29.13
CA GLY A 182 18.88 1.20 30.13
C GLY A 182 20.34 1.04 30.59
N GLY A 183 21.29 1.06 29.67
CA GLY A 183 22.72 0.87 30.01
C GLY A 183 23.43 2.14 30.51
N LEU A 184 23.04 3.32 30.02
CA LEU A 184 23.70 4.58 30.37
C LEU A 184 23.16 5.18 31.67
N LEU A 185 21.84 5.18 31.90
CA LEU A 185 21.27 5.72 33.15
C LEU A 185 21.64 4.88 34.36
N GLN A 186 21.80 3.56 34.21
CA GLN A 186 22.27 2.69 35.28
C GLN A 186 23.76 2.91 35.58
N ARG A 187 24.56 3.32 34.59
CA ARG A 187 25.98 3.68 34.75
C ARG A 187 26.19 5.05 35.41
N PHE A 188 25.22 5.96 35.31
CA PHE A 188 25.24 7.28 35.95
C PHE A 188 24.43 7.36 37.25
N ASN A 189 24.00 6.23 37.83
CA ASN A 189 23.38 6.21 39.16
C ASN A 189 24.44 5.91 40.25
N PRO A 190 25.11 6.94 40.83
CA PRO A 190 26.16 6.75 41.84
C PRO A 190 25.66 6.14 43.15
N PHE A 191 24.34 6.13 43.40
CA PHE A 191 23.73 5.60 44.60
C PHE A 191 23.34 4.11 44.50
N SER A 192 23.45 3.49 43.31
CA SER A 192 23.21 2.05 43.11
C SER A 192 24.23 1.13 43.81
N ARG A 193 25.31 1.69 44.35
CA ARG A 193 26.35 0.96 45.10
C ARG A 193 26.23 1.10 46.62
N PHE A 194 25.25 1.86 47.11
CA PHE A 194 25.09 2.17 48.54
C PHE A 194 23.92 1.45 49.22
N PHE A 195 23.18 0.61 48.49
CA PHE A 195 22.19 -0.34 49.01
C PHE A 195 22.37 -1.70 48.35
#